data_AF-A0A6A4I8H2-F1
#
_entry.id   AF-A0A6A4I8H2-F1
#
_cell.length_a   1.000
_cell.length_b   1.000
_cell.length_c   1.000
_cell.angle_alpha   90.00
_cell.angle_beta   90.00
_cell.angle_gamma   90.00
#
_symmetry.space_group_name_H-M   'P 1'
#
loop_
_entity.id
_entity.type
_entity.pdbx_description
1 polymer ?
#
loop_
_entity_poly.entity_id
_entity_poly.type
_entity_poly.pdbx_seq_one_letter_code
_entity_poly.pdbx_strand_id
1 'polypeptide(L)' 'MNRGPIILTIDEAEYLLDQMPPPSPDDDELVKKLRNRLKDLLTELRAGAEGSMASQS' A
#
# COMPACT_ATOMS: atom_id res chain seq x y z
N MET A 1 -9.11 -22.69 3.51
CA MET A 1 -9.68 -21.55 4.26
C MET A 1 -10.26 -20.58 3.26
N ASN A 2 -11.58 -20.43 3.20
CA ASN A 2 -12.22 -19.42 2.36
C ASN A 2 -12.40 -18.14 3.19
N ARG A 3 -11.34 -17.34 3.29
CA ARG A 3 -11.48 -15.97 3.80
C ARG A 3 -11.94 -15.13 2.61
N GLY A 4 -13.12 -14.52 2.73
CA GLY A 4 -13.64 -13.62 1.70
C GLY A 4 -12.70 -12.43 1.44
N PRO A 5 -13.00 -11.57 0.46
CA PRO A 5 -12.16 -10.43 0.14
C PRO A 5 -12.04 -9.50 1.35
N ILE A 6 -10.82 -9.00 1.59
CA ILE A 6 -10.55 -7.97 2.60
C ILE A 6 -10.71 -6.62 1.90
N ILE A 7 -11.57 -5.76 2.44
CA ILE A 7 -11.69 -4.37 2.04
C ILE A 7 -10.88 -3.55 3.05
N LEU A 8 -9.95 -2.73 2.55
CA LEU A 8 -9.11 -1.84 3.35
C LEU A 8 -9.24 -0.43 2.82
N THR A 9 -9.28 0.54 3.73
CA THR A 9 -9.01 1.95 3.42
C THR A 9 -7.54 2.16 3.07
N ILE A 10 -7.20 3.30 2.46
CA ILE A 10 -5.81 3.65 2.15
C ILE A 10 -4.98 3.74 3.43
N ASP A 11 -5.51 4.37 4.48
CA ASP A 11 -4.85 4.48 5.79
C ASP A 11 -4.54 3.10 6.41
N GLU A 12 -5.49 2.16 6.35
CA GLU A 12 -5.31 0.80 6.88
C GLU A 12 -4.27 0.02 6.07
N ALA A 13 -4.27 0.16 4.74
CA ALA A 13 -3.30 -0.50 3.89
C ALA A 13 -1.88 0.03 4.12
N GLU A 14 -1.71 1.34 4.27
CA GLU A 14 -0.44 1.97 4.63
C GLU A 14 0.01 1.56 6.03
N TYR A 15 -0.90 1.56 7.01
CA TYR A 15 -0.60 1.11 8.37
C TYR A 15 -0.06 -0.33 8.38
N LEU A 16 -0.70 -1.26 7.65
CA LEU A 16 -0.23 -2.64 7.56
C LEU A 16 1.14 -2.75 6.89
N LEU A 17 1.40 -1.96 5.85
CA LEU A 17 2.70 -1.92 5.17
C LEU A 17 3.81 -1.40 6.10
N ASP A 18 3.50 -0.43 6.95
CA ASP A 18 4.43 0.13 7.94
C ASP A 18 4.73 -0.83 9.09
N GLN A 19 3.78 -1.71 9.44
CA GLN A 19 4.03 -2.79 10.42
C GLN A 19 4.95 -3.89 9.90
N MET A 20 5.16 -3.98 8.57
CA MET A 20 6.08 -4.98 8.03
C MET A 20 7.53 -4.61 8.37
N PRO A 21 8.36 -5.55 8.86
CA PRO A 21 9.77 -5.29 9.16
C PRO A 21 10.50 -4.76 7.91
N PRO A 22 11.51 -3.89 8.05
CA PRO A 22 12.27 -3.40 6.91
C PRO A 22 12.86 -4.58 6.13
N PRO A 23 12.95 -4.48 4.78
CA PRO A 23 13.50 -5.56 3.98
C PRO A 23 14.94 -5.85 4.36
N SER A 24 15.24 -7.13 4.57
CA SER A 24 16.59 -7.64 4.83
C SER A 24 17.39 -7.75 3.53
N PRO A 25 18.73 -7.62 3.56
CA PRO A 25 19.58 -7.93 2.41
C PRO A 25 19.32 -9.34 1.84
N ASP A 26 18.98 -10.29 2.71
CA ASP A 26 18.74 -11.70 2.36
C ASP A 26 17.31 -11.99 1.88
N ASP A 27 16.42 -10.99 1.89
CA ASP A 27 15.07 -11.17 1.36
C ASP A 27 15.08 -11.42 -0.15
N ASP A 28 14.11 -12.21 -0.62
CA ASP A 28 13.90 -12.45 -2.05
C ASP A 28 13.70 -11.11 -2.80
N GLU A 29 14.42 -10.92 -3.89
CA GLU A 29 14.32 -9.73 -4.74
C GLU A 29 12.89 -9.47 -5.24
N LEU A 30 12.10 -10.53 -5.46
CA LEU A 30 10.69 -10.39 -5.80
C LEU A 30 9.89 -9.79 -4.64
N VAL A 31 10.16 -10.18 -3.39
CA VAL A 31 9.49 -9.65 -2.21
C VAL A 31 9.81 -8.16 -2.03
N LYS A 32 11.09 -7.79 -2.17
CA LYS A 32 11.51 -6.37 -2.14
C LYS A 32 10.80 -5.55 -3.21
N LYS A 33 10.75 -6.08 -4.44
CA LYS A 33 10.08 -5.43 -5.58
C LYS A 33 8.58 -5.27 -5.37
N LEU A 34 7.90 -6.30 -4.86
CA LEU A 34 6.47 -6.26 -4.58
C LEU A 34 6.13 -5.27 -3.46
N ARG A 35 6.96 -5.22 -2.41
CA ARG A 35 6.82 -4.23 -1.33
C ARG A 35 6.90 -2.81 -1.87
N ASN A 36 7.92 -2.51 -2.67
CA ASN A 36 8.09 -1.18 -3.27
C ASN A 36 6.92 -0.83 -4.16
N ARG A 37 6.47 -1.77 -5.01
CA ARG A 37 5.34 -1.53 -5.91
C ARG A 37 4.03 -1.28 -5.16
N LEU A 38 3.80 -1.97 -4.04
CA LEU A 38 2.64 -1.71 -3.17
C LEU A 38 2.73 -0.30 -2.57
N LYS A 39 3.92 0.11 -2.10
CA LYS A 39 4.14 1.46 -1.57
C LYS A 39 3.86 2.54 -2.61
N ASP A 40 4.39 2.37 -3.83
CA ASP A 40 4.20 3.31 -4.94
C ASP A 40 2.71 3.43 -5.29
N LEU A 41 2.01 2.29 -5.40
CA LEU A 41 0.57 2.26 -5.65
C LEU A 41 -0.23 3.02 -4.58
N LEU A 42 0.03 2.77 -3.30
CA LEU A 42 -0.67 3.45 -2.21
C LEU A 42 -0.41 4.97 -2.23
N THR A 43 0.82 5.37 -2.54
CA THR A 43 1.20 6.78 -2.70
C THR A 43 0.42 7.44 -3.85
N GLU A 44 0.34 6.78 -5.01
CA GLU A 44 -0.43 7.27 -6.16
C GLU A 44 -1.93 7.37 -5.87
N LEU A 45 -2.50 6.37 -5.18
CA LEU A 45 -3.91 6.36 -4.78
C LEU A 45 -4.24 7.51 -3.83
N ARG A 46 -3.36 7.78 -2.85
CA ARG A 46 -3.51 8.91 -1.92
C ARG A 46 -3.48 10.24 -2.67
N ALA A 47 -2.50 10.44 -3.55
CA ALA A 47 -2.38 11.65 -4.36
C ALA A 47 -3.64 11.87 -5.24
N GLY A 48 -4.16 10.80 -5.84
CA GLY A 48 -5.39 10.84 -6.64
C GLY A 48 -6.64 11.16 -5.81
N ALA A 49 -6.74 10.60 -4.61
CA ALA A 49 -7.84 10.88 -3.69
C ALA A 49 -7.84 12.35 -3.23
N GLU A 50 -6.68 12.89 -2.87
CA GLU A 50 -6.52 14.29 -2.45
C GLU A 50 -6.80 15.28 -3.61
N GLY A 51 -6.36 14.97 -4.82
CA GLY A 51 -6.60 15.80 -6.01
C GLY A 51 -8.07 15.83 -6.46
N SER A 52 -8.82 14.74 -6.26
CA SER A 52 -10.24 14.68 -6.62
C SER A 52 -11.15 15.43 -5.64
N MET A 53 -10.79 15.50 -4.36
CA MET A 53 -11.54 16.28 -3.35
C MET A 53 -11.43 17.80 -3.60
N ALA A 54 -10.28 18.28 -4.07
CA ALA A 54 -10.07 19.71 -4.38
C ALA A 54 -10.89 20.21 -5.58
N SER A 55 -11.38 19.31 -6.44
CA SER A 55 -12.14 19.67 -7.64
C SER A 55 -13.67 19.66 -7.44
N GLN A 56 -14.15 19.33 -6.22
CA GLN A 56 -15.57 19.31 -5.86
C GLN A 56 -15.98 20.46 -4.92
N SER A 57 -15.09 21.42 -4.66
CA SER A 57 -15.33 22.59 -3.80
C SER A 57 -15.42 23.89 -4.60
#